data_AF-A0A9E1FDF3-F1
#
_entry.id   AF-A0A9E1FDF3-F1
#
_cell.length_a   1.000
_cell.length_b   1.000
_cell.length_c   1.000
_cell.angle_alpha   90.00
_cell.angle_beta   90.00
_cell.angle_gamma   90.00
#
_symmetry.space_group_name_H-M   'P 1'
#
loop_
_entity.id
_entity.type
_entity.pdbx_description
1 polymer ?
#
loop_
_entity_poly.entity_id
_entity_poly.type
_entity_poly.pdbx_seq_one_letter_code
_entity_poly.pdbx_strand_id
1 'polypeptide(L)' 'MPTELIKEFMGKVCSISLFNESFGITGKIVALENNWIKIEEKDTSRLVNGDMIRDIKLMPAKYQK' A
#
# COMPACT_ATOMS: atom_id res chain seq x y z
N MET A 1 -10.74 -4.47 6.55
CA MET A 1 -10.45 -3.84 5.24
C MET A 1 -11.04 -4.67 4.09
N PRO A 2 -11.62 -4.06 3.01
CA PRO A 2 -12.18 -4.81 1.88
C PRO A 2 -11.08 -5.40 0.98
N THR A 3 -10.84 -6.71 1.08
CA THR A 3 -9.73 -7.41 0.40
C THR A 3 -9.90 -7.48 -1.12
N GLU A 4 -11.13 -7.62 -1.62
CA GLU A 4 -11.40 -7.70 -3.06
C GLU A 4 -11.04 -6.40 -3.81
N LEU A 5 -11.32 -5.24 -3.21
CA LEU A 5 -10.99 -3.94 -3.81
C LEU A 5 -9.48 -3.68 -3.87
N ILE A 6 -8.71 -4.25 -2.93
CA ILE A 6 -7.25 -4.09 -2.90
C ILE A 6 -6.57 -4.83 -4.04
N LYS A 7 -7.20 -5.87 -4.59
CA LYS A 7 -6.66 -6.59 -5.75
C LYS A 7 -6.41 -5.67 -6.94
N GLU A 8 -7.18 -4.58 -7.08
CA GLU A 8 -6.98 -3.58 -8.12
C GLU A 8 -5.69 -2.75 -7.96
N PHE A 9 -5.12 -2.73 -6.75
CA PHE A 9 -3.90 -2.00 -6.40
C PHE A 9 -2.66 -2.91 -6.31
N MET A 10 -2.85 -4.24 -6.36
CA MET A 10 -1.77 -5.21 -6.39
C MET A 10 -0.83 -4.96 -7.58
N GLY A 11 0.46 -5.01 -7.32
CA GLY A 11 1.51 -4.77 -8.31
C GLY A 11 1.65 -3.30 -8.74
N LYS A 12 0.94 -2.36 -8.11
CA LYS A 12 1.00 -0.94 -8.45
C LYS A 12 1.64 -0.12 -7.32
N VAL A 13 2.35 0.93 -7.69
CA VAL A 13 2.89 1.91 -6.75
C VAL A 13 1.75 2.79 -6.24
N CYS A 14 1.55 2.78 -4.93
CA CYS A 14 0.47 3.46 -4.24
C CYS A 14 1.02 4.36 -3.14
N SER A 15 0.31 5.46 -2.87
CA SER A 15 0.42 6.21 -1.63
C SER A 15 -0.59 5.64 -0.64
N ILE A 16 -0.13 5.28 0.55
CA ILE A 16 -0.91 4.60 1.58
C ILE A 16 -0.83 5.45 2.84
N SER A 17 -1.95 6.03 3.26
CA SER A 17 -2.00 6.88 4.44
C SER A 17 -2.45 6.06 5.64
N LEU A 18 -1.72 6.18 6.75
CA LEU A 18 -2.12 5.54 8.01
C LEU A 18 -2.95 6.50 8.88
N PHE A 19 -3.74 5.93 9.79
CA PHE A 19 -4.67 6.68 10.64
C PHE A 19 -3.96 7.62 11.64
N ASN A 20 -2.78 7.25 12.13
CA ASN A 20 -2.05 7.96 13.17
C ASN A 20 -0.62 8.37 12.79
N GLU A 21 -0.26 8.31 11.50
CA GLU A 21 1.05 8.78 11.02
C GLU A 21 0.90 10.07 10.20
N SER A 22 1.84 11.00 10.41
CA SER A 22 1.90 12.26 9.66
C SER A 22 2.41 12.07 8.23
N PHE A 23 3.15 11.00 7.96
CA PHE A 23 3.69 10.68 6.65
C PHE A 23 3.14 9.33 6.19
N GLY A 24 2.59 9.32 4.97
CA GLY A 24 2.15 8.08 4.33
C GLY A 24 3.32 7.27 3.78
N ILE A 25 3.00 6.06 3.34
CA ILE A 25 3.93 5.14 2.70
C ILE A 25 3.75 5.27 1.19
N THR A 26 4.84 5.35 0.44
CA THR A 26 4.79 5.26 -1.02
C THR A 26 5.55 4.03 -1.48
N GLY A 27 4.86 3.07 -2.08
CA GLY A 27 5.50 1.84 -2.52
C GLY A 27 4.55 0.92 -3.28
N LYS A 28 5.09 -0.18 -3.81
CA LYS A 28 4.35 -1.17 -4.58
C LYS A 28 3.69 -2.16 -3.65
N ILE A 29 2.38 -2.39 -3.78
CA ILE A 29 1.71 -3.45 -3.03
C ILE A 29 2.08 -4.79 -3.68
N VAL A 30 2.81 -5.65 -2.97
CA VAL A 30 3.34 -6.90 -3.53
C VAL A 30 2.69 -8.16 -2.96
N ALA A 31 2.06 -8.07 -1.79
CA ALA A 31 1.29 -9.16 -1.21
C ALA A 31 0.17 -8.65 -0.30
N LEU A 32 -0.91 -9.43 -0.22
CA LEU A 32 -1.99 -9.28 0.73
C LEU A 32 -2.23 -10.64 1.37
N GLU A 33 -2.18 -10.69 2.70
CA GLU A 33 -2.49 -11.90 3.45
C GLU A 33 -3.32 -11.54 4.68
N ASN A 34 -4.56 -12.03 4.72
CA ASN A 34 -5.54 -11.66 5.74
C ASN A 34 -5.68 -10.13 5.85
N ASN A 35 -5.23 -9.56 6.97
CA ASN A 35 -5.25 -8.12 7.23
C ASN A 35 -3.87 -7.46 7.11
N TRP A 36 -2.90 -8.13 6.48
CA TRP A 36 -1.54 -7.61 6.32
C TRP A 36 -1.24 -7.32 4.86
N ILE A 37 -0.65 -6.16 4.61
CA ILE A 37 -0.20 -5.73 3.28
C ILE A 37 1.32 -5.65 3.28
N LYS A 38 1.97 -6.35 2.34
CA LYS A 38 3.41 -6.16 2.09
C LYS A 38 3.58 -5.09 1.02
N ILE A 39 4.37 -4.09 1.34
CA ILE A 39 4.71 -2.97 0.46
C ILE A 39 6.22 -3.03 0.19
N GLU A 40 6.58 -3.01 -1.08
CA GLU A 40 7.96 -2.86 -1.55
C GLU A 40 8.25 -1.39 -1.81
N GLU A 41 9.28 -0.89 -1.15
CA GLU A 41 9.85 0.44 -1.33
C GLU A 41 11.18 0.28 -2.08
N LYS A 42 11.84 1.39 -2.42
CA LYS A 42 13.02 1.38 -3.32
C LYS A 42 14.08 0.34 -2.95
N ASP A 43 14.43 0.26 -1.67
CA ASP A 43 15.53 -0.59 -1.17
C ASP A 43 15.13 -1.39 0.09
N THR A 44 13.83 -1.42 0.40
CA THR A 44 13.31 -2.09 1.60
C THR A 44 11.89 -2.60 1.35
N SER A 45 11.38 -3.38 2.30
CA SER A 45 9.96 -3.74 2.30
C SER A 45 9.42 -3.66 3.72
N ARG A 46 8.12 -3.39 3.83
CA ARG A 46 7.43 -3.32 5.11
C ARG A 46 6.10 -4.05 5.07
N LEU A 47 5.73 -4.61 6.21
CA LEU A 47 4.40 -5.14 6.47
C LEU A 47 3.58 -4.08 7.19
N VAL A 48 2.35 -3.87 6.71
CA VAL A 48 1.42 -2.88 7.25
C VAL A 48 0.13 -3.57 7.65
N ASN A 49 -0.34 -3.28 8.86
CA ASN A 49 -1.63 -3.73 9.33
C ASN A 49 -2.75 -2.94 8.61
N GLY A 50 -3.65 -3.66 7.96
CA GLY A 50 -4.78 -3.14 7.20
C GLY A 50 -5.74 -2.30 8.02
N ASP A 51 -5.88 -2.56 9.32
CA ASP A 51 -6.73 -1.75 10.21
C ASP A 51 -6.17 -0.35 10.45
N MET A 52 -4.87 -0.15 10.24
CA MET A 52 -4.22 1.16 10.39
C MET A 52 -4.34 2.03 9.15
N ILE A 53 -4.79 1.47 8.02
CA ILE A 53 -4.86 2.19 6.75
C ILE A 53 -6.14 3.02 6.69
N ARG A 54 -5.97 4.31 6.44
CA ARG A 54 -7.05 5.27 6.23
C ARG A 54 -7.46 5.33 4.76
N ASP A 55 -6.49 5.39 3.84
CA ASP A 55 -6.73 5.39 2.39
C ASP A 55 -5.55 4.81 1.61
N ILE A 56 -5.85 4.31 0.41
CA ILE A 56 -4.88 3.84 -0.58
C ILE A 56 -5.18 4.57 -1.88
N LYS A 57 -4.16 5.23 -2.44
CA LYS A 57 -4.26 6.01 -3.67
C LYS A 57 -3.22 5.55 -4.68
N LEU A 58 -3.66 5.31 -5.92
CA LEU A 58 -2.74 5.01 -7.01
C LEU A 58 -1.83 6.20 -7.30
N MET A 59 -0.53 5.97 -7.41
CA MET A 59 0.42 7.01 -7.83
C MET A 59 0.34 7.25 -9.34
N PRO A 60 0.60 8.49 -9.81
CA PRO A 60 0.62 8.81 -11.24
C PRO A 60 1.52 7.88 -12.07
N ALA A 61 1.22 7.71 -13.35
CA ALA A 61 1.91 6.78 -14.26
C ALA A 61 3.44 6.88 -14.26
N LYS A 62 4.00 8.08 -14.02
CA LYS A 62 5.45 8.31 -13.93
C LYS A 62 6.15 7.50 -12.81
N TYR A 63 5.40 7.05 -11.80
CA TYR A 63 5.89 6.26 -10.67
C TYR A 63 5.67 4.76 -10.82
N GLN A 64 4.99 4.30 -11.88
CA GLN A 64 4.67 2.88 -12.09
C GLN A 64 5.76 2.13 -12.87
N LYS A 65 6.89 2.80 -13.15
CA LYS A 65 8.00 2.25 -13.92
C LYS A 65 8.89 1.35 -13.07
#